data_AF-A0A067D142-F1
#
_entry.id   AF-A0A067D142-F1
#
_cell.length_a   1.000
_cell.length_b   1.000
_cell.length_c   1.000
_cell.angle_alpha   90.00
_cell.angle_beta   90.00
_cell.angle_gamma   90.00
#
_symmetry.space_group_name_H-M   'P 1'
#
loop_
_entity.id
_entity.type
_entity.pdbx_description
1 polymer ?
#
loop_
_entity_poly.entity_id
_entity_poly.type
_entity_poly.pdbx_seq_one_letter_code
_entity_poly.pdbx_strand_id
1 'polypeptide(L)'
;MGRNSLDMAWQYCTIIDKKKNHLRCNFCGHEMHGITRFKEHIAQMGADVKTCTDSCPQELKQEMIEELVQHSLKREEKERRLREALQSRLMNVTPSPPPPPPPPPSPIS
;
A
#
# COMPACT_ATOMS: atom_id res chain seq x y z
N MET A 1 0.14 -7.91 11.30
CA MET A 1 -1.24 -8.42 11.42
C MET A 1 -1.80 -8.69 10.04
N GLY A 2 -2.16 -9.95 9.78
CA GLY A 2 -3.16 -10.38 8.79
C GLY A 2 -2.81 -10.29 7.30
N ARG A 3 -1.87 -11.11 6.79
CA ARG A 3 -1.86 -11.50 5.37
C ARG A 3 -2.50 -12.89 5.22
N ASN A 4 -3.71 -13.06 5.74
CA ASN A 4 -4.44 -14.33 5.72
C ASN A 4 -5.92 -14.13 5.34
N SER A 5 -6.19 -13.29 4.35
CA SER A 5 -7.30 -13.64 3.47
C SER A 5 -6.70 -14.58 2.43
N LEU A 6 -7.25 -15.78 2.27
CA LEU A 6 -6.88 -16.66 1.16
C LEU A 6 -7.09 -15.86 -0.13
N ASP A 7 -5.99 -15.32 -0.64
CA ASP A 7 -6.03 -14.45 -1.80
C ASP A 7 -6.65 -15.25 -2.94
N MET A 8 -7.86 -14.89 -3.39
CA MET A 8 -8.58 -15.63 -4.45
C MET A 8 -7.70 -15.77 -5.69
N ALA A 9 -6.79 -14.82 -5.90
CA ALA A 9 -5.71 -14.83 -6.87
C ALA A 9 -4.95 -16.18 -6.93
N TRP A 10 -4.68 -16.84 -5.80
CA TRP A 10 -3.98 -18.13 -5.76
C TRP A 10 -4.77 -19.29 -6.40
N GLN A 11 -6.09 -19.19 -6.50
CA GLN A 11 -6.92 -20.19 -7.19
C GLN A 11 -6.72 -20.13 -8.72
N TYR A 12 -6.33 -18.98 -9.23
CA TYR A 12 -6.19 -18.71 -10.66
C TYR A 12 -4.75 -18.77 -11.17
N CYS A 13 -3.82 -19.13 -10.29
CA CYS A 13 -2.43 -19.37 -10.65
C CYS A 13 -1.93 -20.67 -10.04
N THR A 14 -1.05 -21.36 -10.75
CA THR A 14 -0.40 -22.58 -10.27
C THR A 14 1.01 -22.25 -9.78
N ILE A 15 1.34 -22.61 -8.54
CA ILE A 15 2.70 -22.41 -8.00
C ILE A 15 3.63 -23.46 -8.60
N ILE A 16 4.56 -23.02 -9.44
CA ILE A 16 5.61 -23.88 -10.02
C ILE A 16 6.71 -24.12 -8.99
N ASP A 17 7.16 -23.05 -8.31
CA ASP A 17 8.24 -23.12 -7.33
C ASP A 17 7.90 -22.28 -6.10
N LYS A 18 7.68 -22.96 -4.96
CA LYS A 18 7.34 -22.32 -3.68
C LYS A 18 8.50 -21.55 -3.05
N LYS A 19 9.76 -21.87 -3.38
CA LYS A 19 10.94 -21.18 -2.83
C LYS A 19 11.17 -19.83 -3.52
N LYS A 20 10.84 -19.75 -4.81
CA LYS A 20 11.01 -18.55 -5.64
C LYS A 20 9.72 -17.75 -5.86
N ASN A 21 8.63 -18.14 -5.19
CA ASN A 21 7.27 -17.65 -5.46
C ASN A 21 6.95 -17.62 -6.97
N HIS A 22 7.43 -18.64 -7.69
CA HIS A 22 7.25 -18.75 -9.12
C HIS A 22 5.88 -19.35 -9.39
N LEU A 23 5.07 -18.62 -10.13
CA LEU A 23 3.68 -18.97 -10.39
C LEU A 23 3.35 -18.82 -11.87
N ARG A 24 2.47 -19.68 -12.35
CA ARG A 24 1.96 -19.70 -13.72
C ARG A 24 0.51 -19.24 -13.73
N CYS A 25 0.18 -18.30 -14.60
CA CYS A 25 -1.20 -17.89 -14.85
C CYS A 25 -1.96 -19.03 -15.52
N ASN A 26 -3.11 -19.43 -14.95
CA ASN A 26 -3.92 -20.52 -15.51
C ASN A 26 -4.68 -20.11 -16.79
N PHE A 27 -4.78 -18.80 -17.09
CA PHE A 27 -5.48 -18.29 -18.27
C PHE A 27 -4.60 -18.18 -19.50
N CYS A 28 -3.46 -17.49 -19.38
CA CYS A 28 -2.56 -17.25 -20.52
C CYS A 28 -1.28 -18.10 -20.48
N GLY A 29 -1.08 -18.89 -19.42
CA GLY A 29 0.13 -19.71 -19.25
C GLY A 29 1.39 -18.92 -18.92
N HIS A 30 1.31 -17.60 -18.76
CA HIS A 30 2.47 -16.76 -18.48
C HIS A 30 3.01 -17.02 -17.06
N GLU A 31 4.34 -17.10 -16.96
CA GLU A 31 5.05 -17.35 -15.72
C GLU A 31 5.58 -16.04 -15.13
N MET A 32 5.42 -15.88 -13.81
CA MET A 32 5.85 -14.68 -13.11
C MET A 32 6.18 -14.98 -11.65
N HIS A 33 6.78 -14.00 -10.97
CA HIS A 33 7.17 -14.12 -9.58
C HIS A 33 6.28 -13.23 -8.71
N GLY A 34 5.61 -13.85 -7.74
CA GLY A 34 4.81 -13.17 -6.72
C GLY A 34 3.37 -12.87 -7.11
N ILE A 35 2.47 -12.98 -6.13
CA ILE A 35 1.02 -12.86 -6.32
C ILE A 35 0.58 -11.43 -6.67
N THR A 36 1.31 -10.40 -6.22
CA THR A 36 0.99 -9.00 -6.55
C THR A 36 1.08 -8.75 -8.04
N ARG A 37 2.16 -9.22 -8.69
CA ARG A 37 2.32 -9.11 -10.15
C ARG A 37 1.25 -9.91 -10.87
N PHE A 38 0.80 -11.03 -10.30
CA PHE A 38 -0.35 -11.76 -10.84
C PHE A 38 -1.66 -10.96 -10.78
N LYS A 39 -1.94 -10.30 -9.66
CA LYS A 39 -3.10 -9.40 -9.57
C LYS A 39 -3.02 -8.29 -10.63
N GLU A 40 -1.85 -7.66 -10.79
CA GLU A 40 -1.61 -6.61 -11.79
C GLU A 40 -1.75 -7.10 -13.23
N HIS A 41 -1.28 -8.32 -13.52
CA HIS A 41 -1.41 -9.00 -14.79
C HIS A 41 -2.89 -9.21 -15.19
N ILE A 42 -3.71 -9.66 -14.23
CA ILE A 42 -5.14 -9.90 -14.43
C ILE A 42 -5.92 -8.59 -14.49
N ALA A 43 -5.62 -7.64 -13.59
CA ALA A 43 -6.25 -6.33 -13.51
C ALA A 43 -5.90 -5.41 -14.70
N GLN A 44 -4.88 -5.76 -15.49
CA GLN A 44 -4.36 -4.97 -16.61
C GLN A 44 -3.98 -3.52 -16.20
N MET A 45 -3.62 -3.33 -14.94
CA MET A 45 -3.29 -2.01 -14.36
C MET A 45 -1.78 -1.81 -14.09
N GLY A 46 -0.96 -2.86 -14.23
CA GLY A 46 0.48 -2.77 -13.99
C GLY A 46 1.23 -2.19 -15.20
N ALA A 47 2.04 -1.15 -14.98
CA ALA A 47 2.86 -0.54 -16.04
C ALA A 47 4.02 -1.44 -16.52
N ASP A 48 4.59 -2.24 -15.61
CA ASP A 48 5.74 -3.15 -15.87
C ASP A 48 5.31 -4.61 -16.07
N VAL A 49 4.02 -4.90 -15.90
CA VAL A 49 3.50 -6.26 -15.91
C VAL A 49 2.77 -6.52 -17.21
N LYS A 50 3.16 -7.61 -17.89
CA LYS A 50 2.46 -8.06 -19.10
C LYS A 50 0.97 -8.23 -18.79
N THR A 51 0.09 -7.70 -19.62
CA THR A 51 -1.36 -7.85 -19.43
C THR A 51 -1.84 -9.25 -19.83
N CYS A 52 -2.87 -9.76 -19.15
CA CYS A 52 -3.51 -11.01 -19.54
C CYS A 52 -4.32 -10.81 -20.83
N THR A 53 -4.05 -11.65 -21.83
CA THR A 53 -4.27 -11.32 -23.24
C THR A 53 -5.71 -11.49 -23.75
N ASP A 54 -6.57 -12.29 -23.12
CA ASP A 54 -8.04 -12.16 -23.26
C ASP A 54 -8.84 -13.15 -22.39
N SER A 55 -8.25 -14.26 -21.94
CA SER A 55 -9.01 -15.37 -21.35
C SER A 55 -9.48 -15.17 -19.90
N CYS A 56 -9.40 -13.96 -19.34
CA CYS A 56 -9.80 -13.71 -17.95
C CYS A 56 -11.24 -13.17 -17.86
N PRO A 57 -12.14 -13.79 -17.06
CA PRO A 57 -13.48 -13.28 -16.82
C PRO A 57 -13.47 -11.86 -16.27
N GLN A 58 -14.45 -11.05 -16.67
CA GLN A 58 -14.54 -9.66 -16.24
C GLN A 58 -14.75 -9.53 -14.72
N GLU A 59 -15.53 -10.43 -14.12
CA GLU A 59 -15.71 -10.48 -12.66
C GLU A 59 -14.35 -10.67 -11.95
N LEU A 60 -13.52 -11.60 -12.42
CA LEU A 60 -12.20 -11.81 -11.84
C LEU A 60 -11.30 -10.57 -12.00
N LYS A 61 -11.36 -9.88 -13.15
CA LYS A 61 -10.61 -8.63 -13.33
C LYS A 61 -11.05 -7.58 -12.30
N GLN A 62 -12.36 -7.43 -12.11
CA GLN A 62 -12.92 -6.45 -11.19
C GLN A 62 -12.50 -6.73 -9.73
N GLU A 63 -12.55 -8.00 -9.32
CA GLU A 63 -12.11 -8.44 -8.00
C GLU A 63 -10.61 -8.15 -7.78
N MET A 64 -9.75 -8.44 -8.76
CA MET A 64 -8.32 -8.13 -8.67
C MET A 64 -8.06 -6.62 -8.61
N ILE A 65 -8.81 -5.81 -9.35
CA ILE A 65 -8.75 -4.35 -9.31
C ILE A 65 -9.13 -3.84 -7.93
N GLU A 66 -10.26 -4.28 -7.39
CA GLU A 66 -10.74 -3.85 -6.08
C GLU A 66 -9.72 -4.16 -4.98
N GLU A 67 -9.17 -5.39 -4.99
CA GLU A 67 -8.12 -5.80 -4.07
C GLU A 67 -6.88 -4.90 -4.15
N LEU A 68 -6.43 -4.54 -5.35
CA LEU A 68 -5.29 -3.64 -5.56
C LEU A 68 -5.58 -2.22 -5.05
N VAL A 69 -6.78 -1.70 -5.30
CA VAL A 69 -7.23 -0.39 -4.80
C VAL A 69 -7.31 -0.39 -3.29
N GLN A 70 -7.97 -1.39 -2.69
CA GLN A 70 -8.09 -1.53 -1.24
C GLN A 70 -6.73 -1.65 -0.56
N HIS A 71 -5.79 -2.40 -1.16
CA HIS A 71 -4.43 -2.48 -0.66
C HIS A 71 -3.71 -1.12 -0.70
N SER A 72 -3.90 -0.35 -1.78
CA SER A 72 -3.31 0.99 -1.93
C SER A 72 -3.88 1.98 -0.91
N LEU A 73 -5.21 2.02 -0.73
CA LEU A 73 -5.87 2.85 0.28
C LEU A 73 -5.42 2.50 1.70
N LYS A 74 -5.31 1.20 2.02
CA LYS A 74 -4.78 0.74 3.32
C LYS A 74 -3.34 1.15 3.55
N ARG A 75 -2.52 1.21 2.49
CA ARG A 75 -1.14 1.69 2.58
C ARG A 75 -1.10 3.19 2.85
N GLU A 76 -1.84 3.97 2.07
CA GLU A 76 -1.92 5.43 2.23
C GLU A 76 -2.41 5.83 3.62
N GLU A 77 -3.45 5.16 4.15
CA GLU A 77 -3.95 5.40 5.50
C GLU A 77 -2.90 5.11 6.59
N LYS A 78 -2.08 4.06 6.42
CA LYS A 78 -0.97 3.77 7.34
C LYS A 78 0.11 4.84 7.26
N GLU A 79 0.44 5.31 6.06
CA GLU A 79 1.42 6.38 5.84
C GLU A 79 0.92 7.71 6.44
N ARG A 80 -0.37 8.01 6.30
CA ARG A 80 -1.04 9.17 6.92
C ARG A 80 -0.96 9.10 8.45
N ARG A 81 -1.36 7.98 9.06
CA ARG A 81 -1.27 7.78 10.51
C ARG A 81 0.15 7.91 11.05
N LEU A 82 1.13 7.37 10.32
CA LEU A 82 2.54 7.50 10.69
C LEU A 82 3.01 8.96 10.66
N ARG A 83 2.61 9.71 9.62
CA ARG A 83 2.92 11.14 9.48
C ARG A 83 2.28 11.95 10.61
N GLU A 84 1.02 11.72 10.92
CA GLU A 84 0.30 12.38 12.03
C GLU A 84 0.95 12.06 13.38
N ALA A 85 1.33 10.79 13.61
CA ALA A 85 2.03 10.39 14.82
C ALA A 85 3.42 11.05 14.93
N LEU A 86 4.15 11.17 13.83
CA LEU A 86 5.44 11.87 13.80
C LEU A 86 5.27 13.37 14.06
N GLN A 87 4.30 14.03 13.43
CA GLN A 87 3.98 15.45 13.66
C GLN A 87 3.57 15.69 15.12
N SER A 88 2.71 14.83 15.65
CA SER A 88 2.29 14.86 17.06
C SER A 88 3.47 14.68 18.02
N ARG A 89 4.46 13.87 17.64
CA ARG A 89 5.74 13.75 18.36
C ARG A 89 6.57 15.03 18.28
N LEU A 90 6.68 15.67 17.12
CA LEU A 90 7.47 16.89 16.98
C LEU A 90 6.87 18.09 17.75
N MET A 91 5.54 18.24 17.77
CA MET A 91 4.90 19.34 18.49
C MET A 91 5.01 19.24 20.03
N ASN A 92 5.34 18.07 20.57
CA ASN A 92 5.57 17.90 22.02
C ASN A 92 7.04 18.06 22.45
N VAL A 93 7.98 18.16 21.50
CA VAL A 93 9.40 18.44 21.77
C VAL A 93 9.82 19.88 21.48
N THR A 94 8.93 20.74 20.96
CA THR A 94 9.24 22.17 20.81
C THR A 94 9.32 22.83 22.19
N PRO A 95 10.47 23.42 22.58
CA PRO A 95 10.55 24.19 23.81
C PRO A 95 9.60 25.38 23.72
N SER A 96 8.89 25.68 24.81
CA SER A 96 8.04 26.87 24.92
C SER A 96 8.86 28.11 24.52
N PRO A 97 8.30 29.06 23.74
CA PRO A 97 8.98 30.31 23.47
C PRO A 97 9.35 30.97 24.81
N PRO A 98 10.56 31.56 24.95
CA PRO A 98 10.95 32.19 26.20
C PRO A 98 9.91 33.26 26.59
N PRO A 99 9.62 33.42 27.89
CA PRO A 99 8.67 34.45 28.33
C PRO A 99 9.14 35.83 27.82
N PRO A 100 8.20 36.72 27.46
CA PRO A 100 8.56 38.08 27.04
C PRO A 100 9.37 38.77 28.17
N PRO A 101 10.36 39.61 27.82
CA PRO A 101 11.12 40.34 28.82
C PRO A 101 10.18 41.19 29.70
N PRO A 102 10.48 41.35 31.00
CA PRO A 102 9.67 42.17 31.89
C PRO A 102 9.59 43.61 31.34
N PRO A 103 8.45 44.31 31.51
CA PRO A 103 8.34 45.70 31.10
C PRO A 103 9.38 46.54 31.85
N PRO A 104 9.95 47.58 31.21
CA PRO A 104 10.90 48.46 31.88
C PRO A 104 10.24 49.12 33.09
N PRO A 105 10.98 49.36 34.19
CA PRO A 105 10.43 50.05 35.36
C PRO A 105 9.94 51.44 34.96
N SER A 106 8.73 51.79 35.39
CA SER A 106 8.16 53.12 35.19
C SER A 106 9.09 54.19 35.79
N PRO A 107 9.28 55.34 35.14
CA PRO A 107 10.07 56.42 35.71
C PRO A 107 9.41 56.90 37.01
N ILE A 108 10.18 56.88 38.10
CA ILE A 108 9.80 57.51 39.37
C ILE A 108 9.70 59.01 39.10
N SER A 109 8.52 59.58 39.37
CA SER A 109 8.27 61.03 39.33
C SER A 109 8.96 61.75 40.48
#